data_AF-A0A2G6UHN2-F1
#
_entry.id   AF-A0A2G6UHN2-F1
#
_cell.length_a   1.000
_cell.length_b   1.000
_cell.length_c   1.000
_cell.angle_alpha   90.00
_cell.angle_beta   90.00
_cell.angle_gamma   90.00
#
_symmetry.space_group_name_H-M   'P 1'
#
loop_
_entity.id
_entity.type
_entity.pdbx_description
1 polymer ?
#
loop_
_entity_poly.entity_id
_entity_poly.type
_entity_poly.pdbx_seq_one_letter_code
_entity_poly.pdbx_strand_id
1 'polypeptide(L)'
;MENLLENIDLIHQYLSVSIKDQFCLQIDLKGEYTFAQNIVSKKTIIATTFTNKILSDSLLKLFVSSLIAEINHGKCSADLIRERIRHYEEVSRHPVRRIV
;
A
#
# COMPACT_ATOMS: atom_id res chain seq x y z
N MET A 1 14.61 -9.42 11.46
CA MET A 1 13.68 -9.58 10.33
C MET A 1 12.39 -8.93 10.75
N GLU A 2 12.02 -7.81 10.14
CA GLU A 2 10.74 -7.15 10.44
C GLU A 2 9.59 -8.12 10.15
N ASN A 3 8.70 -8.28 11.11
CA ASN A 3 7.59 -9.20 11.00
C ASN A 3 6.46 -8.48 10.26
N LEU A 4 6.16 -8.92 9.03
CA LEU A 4 5.04 -8.39 8.22
C LEU A 4 3.70 -8.44 8.97
N LEU A 5 3.53 -9.45 9.82
CA LEU A 5 2.34 -9.64 10.64
C LEU A 5 2.21 -8.60 11.77
N GLU A 6 3.32 -8.06 12.27
CA GLU A 6 3.31 -7.00 13.28
C GLU A 6 3.04 -5.62 12.67
N ASN A 7 3.11 -5.50 11.34
CA ASN A 7 2.96 -4.24 10.60
C ASN A 7 1.72 -4.23 9.68
N ILE A 8 0.74 -5.11 9.93
CA ILE A 8 -0.47 -5.22 9.09
C ILE A 8 -1.19 -3.87 8.98
N ASP A 9 -1.43 -3.22 10.11
CA ASP A 9 -2.15 -1.94 10.15
C ASP A 9 -1.35 -0.84 9.44
N LEU A 10 -0.03 -0.82 9.62
CA LEU A 10 0.87 0.12 8.98
C LEU A 10 0.86 -0.05 7.45
N ILE A 11 0.89 -1.30 6.97
CA ILE A 11 0.84 -1.63 5.54
C ILE A 11 -0.53 -1.27 4.97
N HIS A 12 -1.61 -1.56 5.69
CA HIS A 12 -2.95 -1.20 5.26
C HIS A 12 -3.07 0.32 5.11
N GLN A 13 -2.66 1.08 6.12
CA GLN A 13 -2.63 2.54 6.08
C GLN A 13 -1.78 3.05 4.92
N TYR A 14 -0.59 2.49 4.72
CA TYR A 14 0.31 2.87 3.64
C TYR A 14 -0.32 2.70 2.26
N LEU A 15 -0.93 1.55 1.99
CA LEU A 15 -1.60 1.29 0.72
C LEU A 15 -2.79 2.24 0.54
N SER A 16 -3.62 2.42 1.56
CA SER A 16 -4.78 3.32 1.51
C SER A 16 -4.38 4.78 1.24
N VAL A 17 -3.36 5.28 1.94
CA VAL A 17 -2.87 6.66 1.74
C VAL A 17 -2.23 6.81 0.36
N SER A 18 -1.43 5.85 -0.08
CA SER A 18 -0.78 5.91 -1.41
C SER A 18 -1.81 5.88 -2.54
N ILE A 19 -2.88 5.10 -2.43
CA ILE A 19 -3.97 5.08 -3.42
C ILE A 19 -4.74 6.41 -3.40
N LYS A 20 -5.02 6.95 -2.21
CA LYS A 20 -5.71 8.22 -2.07
C LYS A 20 -4.90 9.36 -2.69
N ASP A 21 -3.60 9.39 -2.47
CA ASP A 21 -2.71 10.41 -3.04
C ASP A 21 -2.64 10.32 -4.58
N GLN A 22 -2.39 9.13 -5.12
CA GLN A 22 -2.16 8.95 -6.55
C GLN A 22 -3.44 9.02 -7.41
N PHE A 23 -4.58 8.59 -6.87
CA PHE A 23 -5.84 8.47 -7.63
C PHE A 23 -6.97 9.37 -7.10
N CYS A 24 -6.78 10.08 -5.98
CA CYS A 24 -7.87 10.77 -5.27
C CYS A 24 -9.04 9.84 -4.90
N LEU A 25 -8.77 8.54 -4.70
CA LEU A 25 -9.79 7.52 -4.38
C LEU A 25 -9.63 7.04 -2.94
N GLN A 26 -10.76 6.85 -2.25
CA GLN A 26 -10.81 6.07 -1.01
C GLN A 26 -11.39 4.70 -1.32
N ILE A 27 -10.54 3.68 -1.21
CA ILE A 27 -10.90 2.28 -1.53
C ILE A 27 -10.70 1.45 -0.27
N ASP A 28 -11.75 0.71 0.10
CA ASP A 28 -11.63 -0.34 1.11
C ASP A 28 -10.82 -1.51 0.55
N LEU A 29 -9.64 -1.75 1.12
CA LEU A 29 -8.71 -2.80 0.74
C LEU A 29 -9.00 -4.14 1.43
N LYS A 30 -10.06 -4.24 2.25
CA LYS A 30 -10.44 -5.48 2.90
C LYS A 30 -10.72 -6.57 1.87
N GLY A 31 -9.96 -7.68 1.97
CA GLY A 31 -10.09 -8.82 1.07
C GLY A 31 -9.45 -8.60 -0.31
N GLU A 32 -8.82 -7.46 -0.56
CA GLU A 32 -8.08 -7.19 -1.81
C GLU A 32 -6.66 -7.78 -1.78
N TYR A 33 -6.16 -8.12 -0.59
CA TYR A 33 -4.93 -8.87 -0.39
C TYR A 33 -5.00 -9.72 0.88
N THR A 34 -4.07 -10.66 1.01
CA THR A 34 -3.91 -11.49 2.20
C THR A 34 -2.43 -11.68 2.54
N PHE A 35 -2.13 -12.01 3.80
CA PHE A 35 -0.80 -12.45 4.19
C PHE A 35 -0.71 -13.96 4.03
N ALA A 36 0.30 -14.42 3.30
CA ALA A 36 0.53 -15.82 3.02
C ALA A 36 2.00 -16.18 3.26
N GLN A 37 2.28 -17.44 3.53
CA GLN A 37 3.66 -17.91 3.58
C GLN A 37 4.11 -18.40 2.20
N ASN A 38 5.22 -17.86 1.71
CA ASN A 38 5.84 -18.37 0.51
C ASN A 38 6.37 -19.80 0.76
N ILE A 39 5.93 -20.76 -0.04
CA ILE A 39 6.22 -22.19 0.19
C ILE A 39 7.72 -22.50 0.10
N VAL A 40 8.44 -21.80 -0.79
CA VAL A 40 9.86 -22.03 -1.07
C VAL A 40 10.75 -21.35 -0.04
N SER A 41 10.59 -20.03 0.13
CA SER A 41 11.45 -19.23 1.01
C SER A 41 11.00 -19.24 2.49
N LYS A 42 9.80 -19.75 2.78
CA LYS A 42 9.15 -19.72 4.11
C LYS A 42 8.90 -18.32 4.69
N LYS A 43 9.14 -17.27 3.91
CA LYS A 43 8.87 -15.88 4.30
C LYS A 43 7.38 -15.57 4.18
N THR A 44 6.86 -14.78 5.11
CA THR A 44 5.55 -14.14 4.96
C THR A 44 5.62 -13.15 3.80
N ILE A 45 4.60 -13.16 2.95
CA ILE A 45 4.41 -12.25 1.82
C ILE A 45 2.97 -11.73 1.82
N ILE A 46 2.74 -10.64 1.11
CA ILE A 46 1.42 -10.16 0.76
C ILE A 46 1.06 -10.73 -0.61
N ALA A 47 -0.03 -11.49 -0.67
CA ALA A 47 -0.60 -12.02 -1.91
C ALA A 47 -1.85 -11.22 -2.29
N THR A 48 -1.93 -10.79 -3.56
CA THR A 48 -3.09 -10.05 -4.07
C THR A 48 -4.28 -10.98 -4.26
N THR A 49 -5.45 -10.57 -3.79
CA THR A 49 -6.74 -11.26 -3.95
C THR A 49 -7.77 -10.33 -4.60
N PHE A 50 -7.30 -9.48 -5.51
CA PHE A 50 -8.06 -8.38 -6.07
C PHE A 50 -9.44 -8.81 -6.58
N THR A 51 -10.45 -8.10 -6.10
CA THR A 51 -11.82 -8.22 -6.59
C THR A 51 -12.02 -7.33 -7.82
N ASN A 52 -13.21 -7.39 -8.42
CA ASN A 52 -13.58 -6.48 -9.52
C ASN A 52 -13.42 -5.00 -9.16
N LYS A 53 -13.42 -4.64 -7.87
CA LYS A 53 -13.16 -3.27 -7.40
C LYS A 53 -11.81 -2.74 -7.87
N ILE A 54 -10.77 -3.57 -7.80
CA ILE A 54 -9.41 -3.23 -8.26
C ILE A 54 -9.20 -3.68 -9.71
N LEU A 55 -9.73 -4.84 -10.11
CA LEU A 55 -9.50 -5.39 -11.44
C LEU A 55 -10.14 -4.57 -12.57
N SER A 56 -11.21 -3.82 -12.30
CA SER A 56 -11.88 -2.97 -13.31
C SER A 56 -11.05 -1.76 -13.73
N ASP A 57 -10.06 -1.35 -12.92
CA ASP A 57 -9.13 -0.27 -13.23
C ASP A 57 -7.71 -0.83 -13.36
N SER A 58 -7.23 -0.90 -14.62
CA SER A 58 -5.91 -1.46 -14.93
C SER A 58 -4.75 -0.68 -14.31
N LEU A 59 -4.89 0.65 -14.16
CA LEU A 59 -3.85 1.51 -13.60
C LEU A 59 -3.79 1.34 -12.08
N LEU A 60 -4.95 1.33 -11.42
CA LEU A 60 -5.04 1.04 -10.00
C LEU A 60 -4.47 -0.34 -9.67
N LYS A 61 -4.86 -1.36 -10.43
CA LYS A 61 -4.33 -2.73 -10.28
C LYS A 61 -2.80 -2.75 -10.37
N LEU A 62 -2.24 -2.12 -11.40
CA LEU A 62 -0.79 -2.08 -11.61
C LEU A 62 -0.08 -1.36 -10.45
N PHE A 63 -0.62 -0.23 -10.02
CA PHE A 63 -0.08 0.55 -8.92
C PHE A 63 -0.05 -0.24 -7.61
N VAL A 64 -1.19 -0.81 -7.19
CA VAL A 64 -1.28 -1.58 -5.94
C VAL A 64 -0.41 -2.83 -6.00
N SER A 65 -0.34 -3.51 -7.15
CA SER A 65 0.57 -4.64 -7.36
C SER A 65 2.03 -4.24 -7.16
N SER A 66 2.42 -3.07 -7.67
CA SER A 66 3.79 -2.58 -7.59
C SER A 66 4.18 -2.28 -6.15
N LEU A 67 3.31 -1.61 -5.39
CA LEU A 67 3.53 -1.35 -3.97
C LEU A 67 3.68 -2.66 -3.17
N ILE A 68 2.81 -3.63 -3.42
CA ILE A 68 2.88 -4.96 -2.78
C ILE A 68 4.18 -5.68 -3.15
N ALA A 69 4.61 -5.60 -4.41
CA ALA A 69 5.87 -6.19 -4.86
C ALA A 69 7.09 -5.53 -4.20
N GLU A 70 7.09 -4.22 -4.00
CA GLU A 70 8.15 -3.51 -3.28
C GLU A 70 8.25 -3.99 -1.83
N ILE A 71 7.11 -4.14 -1.15
CA ILE A 71 7.04 -4.67 0.22
C ILE A 71 7.56 -6.10 0.26
N ASN A 72 7.09 -6.97 -0.63
CA ASN A 72 7.49 -8.38 -0.68
C ASN A 72 8.99 -8.58 -0.98
N HIS A 73 9.61 -7.67 -1.74
CA HIS A 73 11.05 -7.69 -2.00
C HIS A 73 11.89 -7.12 -0.86
N GLY A 74 11.27 -6.65 0.23
CA GLY A 74 11.98 -6.04 1.36
C GLY A 74 12.59 -4.68 1.05
N LYS A 75 12.11 -4.00 -0.01
CA LYS A 75 12.52 -2.62 -0.34
C LYS A 75 11.77 -1.58 0.49
N CYS A 76 10.79 -2.01 1.29
CA CYS A 76 9.93 -1.17 2.11
C CYS A 76 10.02 -1.61 3.58
N SER A 77 10.97 -1.03 4.33
CA SER A 77 11.05 -1.19 5.80
C SER A 77 9.92 -0.44 6.50
N ALA A 78 9.57 -0.81 7.73
CA ALA A 78 8.52 -0.13 8.48
C ALA A 78 8.80 1.38 8.67
N ASP A 79 10.07 1.76 8.86
CA ASP A 79 10.46 3.17 9.01
C ASP A 79 10.24 3.97 7.73
N LEU A 80 10.63 3.42 6.57
CA LEU A 80 10.35 4.04 5.26
C LEU A 80 8.84 4.17 5.02
N ILE A 81 8.05 3.16 5.41
CA ILE A 81 6.59 3.22 5.29
C ILE A 81 6.03 4.36 6.16
N ARG A 82 6.48 4.49 7.41
CA ARG A 82 6.07 5.58 8.32
C ARG A 82 6.44 6.95 7.76
N GLU A 83 7.66 7.09 7.23
CA GLU A 83 8.12 8.33 6.60
C GLU A 83 7.25 8.71 5.40
N ARG A 84 6.96 7.75 4.52
CA ARG A 84 6.08 7.98 3.36
C ARG A 84 4.66 8.39 3.79
N ILE A 85 4.06 7.70 4.76
CA ILE A 85 2.74 8.06 5.30
C ILE A 85 2.75 9.52 5.81
N ARG A 86 3.77 9.89 6.60
CA ARG A 86 3.91 11.27 7.09
C ARG A 86 4.01 12.29 5.96
N HIS A 87 4.81 12.01 4.93
CA HIS A 87 4.95 12.89 3.78
C HIS A 87 3.60 13.12 3.06
N TYR A 88 2.84 12.05 2.82
CA TYR A 88 1.51 12.18 2.20
C TYR A 88 0.52 12.97 3.07
N GLU A 89 0.56 12.80 4.40
CA GLU A 89 -0.26 13.57 5.33
C GLU A 89 0.14 15.06 5.39
N GLU A 90 1.45 15.37 5.34
CA GLU A 90 1.98 16.73 5.32
C GLU A 90 1.62 17.47 4.02
N VAL A 91 1.71 16.79 2.88
CA VAL A 91 1.27 17.31 1.56
C VAL A 91 -0.23 17.54 1.53
N SER A 92 -1.03 16.61 2.08
CA SER A 92 -2.49 16.76 2.17
C SER A 92 -2.94 17.95 3.04
N ARG A 93 -2.12 18.38 4.01
CA ARG A 93 -2.41 19.53 4.90
C ARG A 93 -2.09 20.88 4.27
N HIS A 94 -1.32 20.92 3.20
CA HIS A 94 -1.06 22.12 2.43
C HIS A 94 -1.81 22.01 1.09
N PRO A 95 -3.12 22.32 1.04
CA PRO A 95 -3.73 22.57 -0.25
C PRO A 95 -2.96 23.75 -0.83
N VAL A 96 -2.19 23.48 -1.87
CA VAL A 96 -1.48 24.49 -2.65
C VAL A 96 -2.47 25.64 -2.83
N ARG A 97 -2.18 26.78 -2.20
CA ARG A 97 -2.99 27.99 -2.35
C ARG A 97 -3.07 28.21 -3.85
N ARG A 98 -4.24 27.99 -4.44
CA ARG A 98 -4.52 28.44 -5.80
C ARG A 98 -4.26 29.94 -5.78
N ILE A 99 -3.19 30.36 -6.45
CA ILE A 99 -3.03 31.75 -6.83
C ILE A 99 -4.17 31.98 -7.83
N VAL A 100 -5.12 32.80 -7.41
CA VAL A 100 -6.28 33.26 -8.18
C VAL A 100 -5.84 34.39 -9.09
#